data_AF-A0A968IK62-F1
#
_entry.id   AF-A0A968IK62-F1
#
_cell.length_a   1.000
_cell.length_b   1.000
_cell.length_c   1.000
_cell.angle_alpha   90.00
_cell.angle_beta   90.00
_cell.angle_gamma   90.00
#
_symmetry.space_group_name_H-M   'P 1'
#
loop_
_entity.id
_entity.type
_entity.pdbx_description
1 polymer ?
#
loop_
_entity_poly.entity_id
_entity_poly.type
_entity_poly.pdbx_seq_one_letter_code
_entity_poly.pdbx_strand_id
1 'polypeptide(L)'
;MQSCRSLTLALFDTVDHPTFCRQAHPDFSPIGWHLGHIAYTEALWLLQRCGGYSPLFPEYHRLFAQGGLPKGDRVNLPTLAEVCAYLEAVRSRV
;
A
#
# COMPACT_ATOMS: atom_id res chain seq x y z
N MET A 1 13.31 -8.55 7.34
CA MET A 1 12.09 -7.88 6.81
C MET A 1 10.91 -8.85 6.59
N GLN A 2 11.15 -10.14 6.32
CA GLN A 2 10.07 -11.09 6.05
C GLN A 2 9.08 -11.26 7.21
N SER A 3 9.55 -11.44 8.45
CA SER A 3 8.67 -11.57 9.62
C SER A 3 7.75 -10.35 9.82
N CYS A 4 8.28 -9.13 9.63
CA CYS A 4 7.48 -7.90 9.70
C CYS A 4 6.37 -7.89 8.63
N ARG A 5 6.69 -8.33 7.40
CA ARG A 5 5.69 -8.42 6.32
C ARG A 5 4.61 -9.46 6.61
N SER A 6 4.99 -10.64 7.11
CA SER A 6 4.03 -11.68 7.48
C SER A 6 3.05 -11.18 8.54
N LEU A 7 3.55 -10.44 9.55
CA LEU A 7 2.69 -9.82 10.56
C LEU A 7 1.77 -8.74 9.97
N THR A 8 2.25 -7.93 9.02
CA THR A 8 1.39 -6.96 8.30
C THR A 8 0.26 -7.68 7.57
N LEU A 9 0.56 -8.74 6.80
CA LEU A 9 -0.45 -9.47 6.02
C LEU A 9 -1.49 -10.17 6.91
N ALA A 10 -1.06 -10.75 8.02
CA ALA A 10 -1.94 -11.41 8.98
C ALA A 10 -3.04 -10.48 9.55
N LEU A 11 -2.82 -9.16 9.59
CA LEU A 11 -3.84 -8.18 9.99
C LEU A 11 -5.03 -8.10 9.01
N PHE A 12 -4.87 -8.61 7.78
CA PHE A 12 -5.86 -8.52 6.71
C PHE A 12 -6.55 -9.86 6.38
N ASP A 13 -6.18 -10.96 7.04
CA ASP A 13 -6.68 -12.31 6.72
C ASP A 13 -8.21 -12.43 6.82
N THR A 14 -8.84 -11.65 7.70
CA THR A 14 -10.29 -11.66 7.93
C THR A 14 -10.98 -10.39 7.46
N VAL A 15 -10.29 -9.52 6.72
CA VAL A 15 -10.81 -8.22 6.30
C VAL A 15 -11.59 -8.36 4.99
N ASP A 16 -12.86 -7.97 5.00
CA ASP A 16 -13.67 -7.90 3.79
C ASP A 16 -13.38 -6.63 2.97
N HIS A 17 -13.74 -6.65 1.69
CA HIS A 17 -13.49 -5.52 0.78
C HIS A 17 -14.18 -4.21 1.22
N PRO A 18 -15.44 -4.21 1.71
CA PRO A 18 -16.05 -3.00 2.26
C PRO A 18 -15.23 -2.38 3.41
N THR A 19 -14.76 -3.18 4.36
CA THR A 19 -13.92 -2.70 5.48
C THR A 19 -12.56 -2.23 4.99
N PHE A 20 -11.96 -2.95 4.02
CA PHE A 20 -10.70 -2.58 3.39
C PHE A 20 -10.73 -1.16 2.79
N CYS A 21 -11.84 -0.81 2.15
CA CYS A 21 -12.05 0.49 1.49
C CYS A 21 -12.66 1.57 2.40
N ARG A 22 -13.10 1.22 3.61
CA ARG A 22 -13.85 2.14 4.47
C ARG A 22 -12.96 3.21 5.10
N GLN A 23 -13.37 4.46 4.95
CA GLN A 23 -12.90 5.57 5.78
C GLN A 23 -13.73 5.65 7.07
N ALA A 24 -13.12 5.37 8.22
CA ALA A 24 -13.83 5.41 9.52
C ALA A 24 -14.02 6.83 10.07
N HIS A 25 -13.13 7.76 9.70
CA HIS A 25 -13.17 9.17 10.11
C HIS A 25 -12.56 10.04 8.99
N PRO A 26 -13.01 11.29 8.77
CA PRO A 26 -12.46 12.18 7.72
C PRO A 26 -10.94 12.36 7.79
N ASP A 27 -10.36 12.30 8.99
CA ASP A 27 -8.91 12.42 9.21
C ASP A 27 -8.13 11.12 9.01
N PHE A 28 -8.80 9.99 8.76
CA PHE A 28 -8.13 8.70 8.56
C PHE A 28 -8.14 8.29 7.10
N SER A 29 -7.12 7.53 6.69
CA SER A 29 -7.18 6.78 5.44
C SER A 29 -7.80 5.41 5.71
N PRO A 30 -8.41 4.75 4.70
CA PRO A 30 -8.81 3.35 4.84
C PRO A 30 -7.62 2.43 5.15
N ILE A 31 -7.88 1.31 5.83
CA ILE A 31 -6.82 0.34 6.14
C ILE A 31 -6.18 -0.25 4.88
N GLY A 32 -6.94 -0.38 3.79
CA GLY A 32 -6.38 -0.83 2.51
C GLY A 32 -5.44 0.17 1.87
N TRP A 33 -5.67 1.47 2.08
CA TRP A 33 -4.73 2.51 1.65
C TRP A 33 -3.41 2.39 2.40
N HIS A 34 -3.46 2.11 3.71
CA HIS A 34 -2.26 1.89 4.53
C HIS A 34 -1.45 0.68 4.06
N LEU A 35 -2.11 -0.41 3.66
CA LEU A 35 -1.43 -1.59 3.13
C LEU A 35 -0.63 -1.24 1.86
N GLY A 36 -1.26 -0.59 0.88
CA GLY A 36 -0.56 -0.14 -0.33
C GLY A 36 0.51 0.94 -0.06
N HIS A 37 0.29 1.81 0.93
CA HIS A 37 1.28 2.81 1.36
C HIS A 37 2.57 2.18 1.90
N ILE A 38 2.48 1.01 2.54
CA ILE A 38 3.66 0.24 2.98
C ILE A 38 4.51 -0.18 1.78
N ALA A 39 3.90 -0.77 0.74
CA ALA A 39 4.60 -1.13 -0.49
C ALA A 39 5.20 0.09 -1.20
N TYR A 40 4.44 1.18 -1.30
CA TYR A 40 4.91 2.45 -1.87
C TYR A 40 6.14 2.98 -1.14
N THR A 41 6.10 3.02 0.19
CA THR A 41 7.19 3.55 1.01
C THR A 41 8.44 2.68 0.90
N GLU A 42 8.28 1.35 0.95
CA GLU A 42 9.37 0.40 0.78
C GLU A 42 10.04 0.55 -0.59
N ALA A 43 9.26 0.61 -1.68
CA ALA A 43 9.77 0.80 -3.03
C ALA A 43 10.44 2.17 -3.23
N LEU A 44 9.83 3.24 -2.72
CA LEU A 44 10.37 4.60 -2.84
C LEU A 44 11.75 4.69 -2.21
N TRP A 45 11.90 4.24 -0.96
CA TRP A 45 13.16 4.44 -0.25
C TRP A 45 14.22 3.43 -0.67
N LEU A 46 13.90 2.14 -0.66
CA LEU A 46 14.91 1.10 -0.86
C LEU A 46 15.29 0.96 -2.33
N LEU A 47 14.29 0.88 -3.23
CA LEU A 47 14.55 0.66 -4.65
C LEU A 47 14.92 1.96 -5.36
N GLN A 48 14.13 3.03 -5.18
CA GLN A 48 14.34 4.25 -5.97
C GLN A 48 15.43 5.14 -5.36
N ARG A 49 15.27 5.57 -4.10
CA ARG A 49 16.18 6.56 -3.49
C ARG A 49 17.56 5.98 -3.17
N CYS A 50 17.61 4.77 -2.60
CA CYS A 50 18.87 4.10 -2.30
C CYS A 50 19.41 3.29 -3.48
N GLY A 51 18.55 2.55 -4.19
CA GLY A 51 18.96 1.66 -5.29
C GLY A 51 19.07 2.31 -6.67
N GLY A 52 18.58 3.54 -6.86
CA GLY A 52 18.62 4.23 -8.16
C GLY A 52 17.70 3.65 -9.23
N TYR A 53 16.79 2.73 -8.87
CA TYR A 53 15.84 2.14 -9.81
C TYR A 53 14.69 3.08 -10.14
N SER A 54 14.14 2.96 -11.35
CA SER A 54 12.87 3.61 -11.70
C SER A 54 11.69 3.03 -10.90
N PRO A 55 10.60 3.78 -10.69
CA PRO A 55 9.41 3.27 -10.01
C PRO A 55 8.85 2.03 -10.71
N LEU A 56 8.62 0.95 -9.95
CA LEU A 56 8.10 -0.30 -10.49
C LEU A 56 6.63 -0.19 -10.95
N PHE A 57 5.85 0.60 -10.23
CA PHE A 57 4.43 0.86 -10.48
C PHE A 57 4.15 2.37 -10.37
N PRO A 58 4.56 3.18 -11.36
CA PRO A 58 4.35 4.64 -11.34
C PRO A 58 2.87 5.03 -11.21
N GLU A 59 1.95 4.21 -11.73
CA GLU A 59 0.50 4.38 -11.64
C GLU A 59 -0.01 4.42 -10.19
N TYR A 60 0.65 3.71 -9.27
CA TYR A 60 0.28 3.68 -7.85
C TYR A 60 0.85 4.83 -7.03
N HIS A 61 1.71 5.67 -7.62
CA HIS A 61 2.30 6.81 -6.90
C HIS A 61 1.21 7.75 -6.39
N ARG A 62 0.27 8.16 -7.25
CA ARG A 62 -0.80 9.05 -6.84
C ARG A 62 -1.71 8.40 -5.79
N LEU A 63 -1.95 7.09 -5.92
CA LEU A 63 -2.86 6.37 -5.04
C LEU A 63 -2.30 6.22 -3.62
N PHE A 64 -1.03 5.82 -3.46
CA PHE A 64 -0.47 5.44 -2.17
C PHE A 64 0.54 6.43 -1.59
N ALA A 65 0.95 7.48 -2.32
CA ALA A 65 1.74 8.55 -1.73
C ALA A 65 0.92 9.33 -0.69
N GLN A 66 1.54 9.72 0.42
CA GLN A 66 0.87 10.46 1.50
C GLN A 66 0.23 11.77 1.02
N GLY A 67 0.83 12.45 0.05
CA GLY A 67 0.32 13.68 -0.57
C GLY A 67 -0.38 13.47 -1.93
N GLY A 68 -0.64 12.23 -2.35
CA GLY A 68 -1.13 11.93 -3.71
C GLY A 68 -2.63 12.17 -3.91
N LEU A 69 -3.47 11.72 -2.97
CA LEU A 69 -4.91 11.92 -2.97
C LEU A 69 -5.41 12.56 -1.66
N PRO A 70 -6.44 13.42 -1.71
CA PRO A 70 -7.21 13.83 -0.53
C PRO A 70 -7.71 12.61 0.26
N LYS A 71 -7.84 12.72 1.58
CA LYS A 71 -8.23 11.57 2.44
C LYS A 71 -9.57 10.95 2.03
N GLY A 72 -10.56 11.78 1.71
CA GLY A 72 -11.88 11.32 1.26
C GLY A 72 -11.84 10.50 -0.04
N ASP A 73 -10.85 10.73 -0.90
CA ASP A 73 -10.74 10.02 -2.18
C ASP A 73 -10.00 8.67 -2.06
N ARG A 74 -9.35 8.41 -0.92
CA ARG A 74 -8.57 7.18 -0.65
C ARG A 74 -9.42 5.94 -0.44
N VAL A 75 -10.74 6.06 -0.53
CA VAL A 75 -11.71 4.95 -0.48
C VAL A 75 -11.76 4.16 -1.79
N ASN A 76 -11.33 4.77 -2.90
CA ASN A 76 -11.34 4.15 -4.22
C ASN A 76 -10.09 3.29 -4.42
N LEU A 77 -10.09 2.10 -3.81
CA LEU A 77 -8.93 1.22 -3.77
C LEU A 77 -9.07 0.00 -4.69
N PRO A 78 -7.93 -0.52 -5.21
CA PRO A 78 -7.88 -1.84 -5.79
C PRO A 78 -8.30 -2.94 -4.81
N THR A 79 -8.46 -4.16 -5.33
CA THR A 79 -8.80 -5.31 -4.50
C THR A 79 -7.67 -5.62 -3.50
N LEU A 80 -8.01 -6.25 -2.36
CA LEU A 80 -7.00 -6.72 -1.39
C LEU A 80 -5.95 -7.61 -2.07
N ALA A 81 -6.38 -8.49 -2.98
CA ALA A 81 -5.48 -9.36 -3.74
C ALA A 81 -4.49 -8.57 -4.61
N GLU A 82 -4.93 -7.52 -5.30
CA GLU A 82 -4.07 -6.66 -6.11
C GLU A 82 -3.07 -5.89 -5.26
N VAL A 83 -3.52 -5.34 -4.13
CA VAL A 83 -2.61 -4.67 -3.19
C VAL A 83 -1.59 -5.65 -2.60
N CYS A 84 -1.99 -6.88 -2.23
CA CYS A 84 -1.06 -7.92 -1.80
C CYS A 84 -0.05 -8.31 -2.90
N ALA A 85 -0.48 -8.41 -4.15
CA ALA A 85 0.42 -8.65 -5.28
C ALA A 85 1.43 -7.50 -5.46
N TYR A 86 1.01 -6.25 -5.25
CA TYR A 86 1.90 -5.10 -5.23
C TYR A 86 2.95 -5.20 -4.10
N LEU A 87 2.53 -5.57 -2.88
CA LEU A 87 3.45 -5.80 -1.76
C LEU A 87 4.49 -6.87 -2.08
N GLU A 88 4.07 -7.98 -2.67
CA GLU A 88 4.95 -9.10 -3.03
C GLU A 88 5.94 -8.69 -4.13
N ALA A 89 5.46 -8.01 -5.18
CA ALA A 89 6.29 -7.52 -6.26
C ALA A 89 7.40 -6.58 -5.76
N VAL A 90 7.08 -5.66 -4.83
CA VAL A 90 8.10 -4.80 -4.20
C VAL A 90 9.07 -5.63 -3.36
N ARG A 91 8.58 -6.53 -2.51
CA ARG A 91 9.42 -7.32 -1.60
C ARG A 91 10.37 -8.25 -2.33
N SER A 92 9.96 -8.82 -3.46
CA SER A 92 10.82 -9.69 -4.27
C SER A 92 12.08 -9.00 -4.82
N ARG A 93 12.15 -7.65 -4.73
CA ARG A 93 13.27 -6.83 -5.22
C ARG A 93 14.08 -6.14 -4.11
N VAL A 94 13.71 -6.36 -2.84
CA VAL A 94 14.35 -5.77 -1.65
C VAL A 94 15.13 -6.85 -0.91
#